data_AF-A0A075JGG8-F1
#
_entry.id   AF-A0A075JGG8-F1
#
_cell.length_a   1.000
_cell.length_b   1.000
_cell.length_c   1.000
_cell.angle_alpha   90.00
_cell.angle_beta   90.00
_cell.angle_gamma   90.00
#
_symmetry.space_group_name_H-M   'P 1'
#
loop_
_entity.id
_entity.type
_entity.pdbx_description
1 polymer ?
#
loop_
_entity_poly.entity_id
_entity_poly.type
_entity_poly.pdbx_seq_one_letter_code
_entity_poly.pdbx_strand_id
1 'polypeptide(L)'
;MRKAAVMIGFGAFFLTMALLMRFYAYPKLAVIPSDQNTQQTVTDDHASYFDADTVKPGSGKIITKATVVANKEMTKKASKELGRDVIVIDQWQTTDNVNDKGQTAPPPMDASTQQYAVDKSSGEAVKWSGNMLDGKPTNYEGQTIKFPFQVDKNKTYRYWDSTLGKAFPMKYAGSEDIKGLKTYKFTQTIPKTKFTTMDVPGEVFGLPKGSKLADRYYTNDRTVWVEPETGVMMKLQEKQHQTLEVPNAKPVDAMLTTSTMTDETIKKNVDDYKTKSSQLKILRLWAPLLLGLLGLFALLLGLLVSLRAGRERRAARHERRDEREVDDVRHDDDSTLVFGDHPQSRGAHSADERGQY
;
A
#
# COMPACT_ATOMS: atom_id res chain seq x y z
N MET A 1 18.99 6.17 41.91
CA MET A 1 19.00 4.92 41.10
C MET A 1 17.64 4.60 40.50
N ARG A 2 16.62 4.16 41.26
CA ARG A 2 15.30 3.72 40.70
C ARG A 2 14.72 4.65 39.60
N LYS A 3 14.63 5.96 39.83
CA LYS A 3 14.10 6.94 38.85
C LYS A 3 14.87 6.96 37.51
N ALA A 4 16.20 6.89 37.53
CA ALA A 4 17.03 6.91 36.31
C ALA A 4 16.86 5.62 35.48
N ALA A 5 16.85 4.46 36.14
CA ALA A 5 16.62 3.17 35.48
C ALA A 5 15.24 3.11 34.82
N VAL A 6 14.21 3.65 35.47
CA VAL A 6 12.85 3.75 34.90
C VAL A 6 12.82 4.65 33.65
N MET A 7 13.45 5.82 33.68
CA MET A 7 13.54 6.70 32.49
C MET A 7 14.28 6.03 31.32
N ILE A 8 15.39 5.34 31.60
CA ILE A 8 16.15 4.60 30.58
C ILE A 8 15.30 3.46 30.00
N GLY A 9 14.57 2.73 30.83
CA GLY A 9 13.65 1.66 30.41
C GLY A 9 12.54 2.16 29.48
N PHE A 10 11.84 3.24 29.85
CA PHE A 10 10.84 3.88 28.98
C PHE A 10 11.47 4.42 27.69
N GLY A 11 12.66 5.01 27.78
CA GLY A 11 13.40 5.51 26.62
C GLY A 11 13.68 4.41 25.60
N ALA A 12 14.24 3.30 26.05
CA ALA A 12 14.48 2.12 25.22
C ALA A 12 13.17 1.54 24.65
N PHE A 13 12.11 1.45 25.47
CA PHE A 13 10.80 0.94 25.04
C PHE A 13 10.14 1.78 23.94
N PHE A 14 10.18 3.11 24.04
CA PHE A 14 9.60 3.96 23.00
C PHE A 14 10.43 3.93 21.70
N LEU A 15 11.76 3.83 21.78
CA LEU A 15 12.60 3.62 20.60
C LEU A 15 12.32 2.27 19.91
N THR A 16 12.23 1.16 20.67
CA THR A 16 11.92 -0.15 20.08
C THR A 16 10.52 -0.17 19.49
N MET A 17 9.52 0.44 20.14
CA MET A 17 8.17 0.60 19.61
C MET A 17 8.15 1.42 18.31
N ALA A 18 8.91 2.52 18.23
CA ALA A 18 9.02 3.33 17.01
C ALA A 18 9.58 2.51 15.83
N LEU A 19 10.64 1.73 16.08
CA LEU A 19 11.22 0.83 15.08
C LEU A 19 10.24 -0.28 14.66
N LEU A 20 9.55 -0.92 15.61
CA LEU A 20 8.54 -1.94 15.32
C LEU A 20 7.36 -1.38 14.50
N MET A 21 6.87 -0.19 14.84
CA MET A 21 5.82 0.47 14.04
C MET A 21 6.26 0.71 12.60
N ARG A 22 7.46 1.25 12.40
CA ARG A 22 7.99 1.60 11.07
C ARG A 22 8.34 0.39 10.21
N PHE A 23 9.04 -0.59 10.78
CA PHE A 23 9.66 -1.69 10.02
C PHE A 23 8.89 -3.02 10.09
N TYR A 24 7.97 -3.18 11.04
CA TYR A 24 7.17 -4.40 11.17
C TYR A 24 5.67 -4.15 10.99
N ALA A 25 5.06 -3.23 11.74
CA ALA A 25 3.62 -3.02 11.71
C ALA A 25 3.15 -2.41 10.38
N TYR A 26 3.80 -1.34 9.90
CA TYR A 26 3.38 -0.69 8.66
C TYR A 26 3.46 -1.63 7.43
N PRO A 27 4.56 -2.36 7.14
CA PRO A 27 4.60 -3.27 5.99
C PRO A 27 3.60 -4.42 6.06
N LYS A 28 3.12 -4.80 7.26
CA LYS A 28 2.09 -5.82 7.46
C LYS A 28 0.66 -5.31 7.28
N LEU A 29 0.44 -4.00 7.36
CA LEU A 29 -0.89 -3.35 7.25
C LEU A 29 -1.08 -2.58 5.94
N ALA A 30 0.01 -2.11 5.31
CA ALA A 30 0.02 -1.51 3.99
C ALA A 30 0.00 -2.59 2.89
N VAL A 31 -1.07 -3.39 2.85
CA VAL A 31 -1.31 -4.46 1.89
C VAL A 31 -2.72 -4.39 1.31
N ILE A 32 -2.96 -4.99 0.13
CA ILE A 32 -4.31 -5.15 -0.43
C ILE A 32 -5.14 -6.06 0.50
N PRO A 33 -6.36 -5.63 0.92
CA PRO A 33 -7.24 -6.45 1.76
C PRO A 33 -7.66 -7.75 1.06
N SER A 34 -7.68 -8.85 1.81
CA SER A 34 -8.07 -10.18 1.30
C SER A 34 -9.59 -10.37 1.13
N ASP A 35 -10.36 -9.38 1.55
CA ASP A 35 -11.81 -9.23 1.45
C ASP A 35 -12.23 -8.12 0.48
N GLN A 36 -11.30 -7.67 -0.40
CA GLN A 36 -11.60 -6.70 -1.46
C GLN A 36 -12.89 -7.09 -2.20
N ASN A 37 -13.87 -6.20 -2.15
CA ASN A 37 -15.10 -6.27 -2.94
C ASN A 37 -15.57 -4.83 -3.18
N THR A 38 -15.28 -4.31 -4.36
CA THR A 38 -15.56 -2.92 -4.73
C THR A 38 -16.16 -2.84 -6.13
N GLN A 39 -17.25 -2.09 -6.26
CA GLN A 39 -17.80 -1.69 -7.54
C GLN A 39 -17.57 -0.19 -7.76
N GLN A 40 -17.20 0.16 -8.99
CA GLN A 40 -16.97 1.50 -9.47
C GLN A 40 -17.88 1.77 -10.67
N THR A 41 -18.49 2.95 -10.72
CA THR A 41 -19.33 3.38 -11.84
C THR A 41 -18.69 4.56 -12.53
N VAL A 42 -18.55 4.46 -13.85
CA VAL A 42 -18.00 5.47 -14.75
C VAL A 42 -19.06 5.78 -15.80
N THR A 43 -19.27 7.05 -16.13
CA THR A 43 -20.32 7.47 -17.06
C THR A 43 -19.83 8.56 -18.00
N ASP A 44 -20.40 8.58 -19.20
CA ASP A 44 -20.42 9.73 -20.11
C ASP A 44 -21.88 9.96 -20.50
N ASP A 45 -22.36 11.21 -20.41
CA ASP A 45 -23.72 11.60 -20.75
C ASP A 45 -23.89 11.90 -22.25
N HIS A 46 -22.78 12.04 -22.98
CA HIS A 46 -22.72 12.51 -24.37
C HIS A 46 -21.79 11.65 -25.24
N ALA A 47 -21.68 10.35 -24.93
CA ALA A 47 -20.90 9.43 -25.75
C ALA A 47 -21.57 9.23 -27.12
N SER A 48 -20.75 9.10 -28.15
CA SER A 48 -21.17 8.64 -29.49
C SER A 48 -20.73 7.20 -29.67
N TYR A 49 -21.59 6.35 -30.23
CA TYR A 49 -21.31 4.93 -30.39
C TYR A 49 -22.02 4.36 -31.60
N PHE A 50 -21.48 3.29 -32.17
CA PHE A 50 -22.22 2.50 -33.17
C PHE A 50 -23.20 1.58 -32.45
N ASP A 51 -24.49 1.80 -32.66
CA ASP A 51 -25.56 0.93 -32.20
C ASP A 51 -25.67 -0.28 -33.15
N ALA A 52 -25.40 -1.47 -32.61
CA ALA A 52 -25.43 -2.72 -33.36
C ALA A 52 -26.85 -3.24 -33.60
N ASP A 53 -27.83 -2.90 -32.74
CA ASP A 53 -29.21 -3.35 -32.87
C ASP A 53 -29.94 -2.60 -33.98
N THR A 54 -29.66 -1.30 -34.12
CA THR A 54 -30.22 -0.46 -35.20
C THR A 54 -29.29 -0.28 -36.41
N VAL A 55 -28.05 -0.77 -36.32
CA VAL A 55 -26.97 -0.70 -37.34
C VAL A 55 -26.70 0.76 -37.77
N LYS A 56 -26.66 1.68 -36.81
CA LYS A 56 -26.55 3.13 -37.03
C LYS A 56 -25.66 3.80 -35.98
N PRO A 57 -25.07 4.97 -36.29
CA PRO A 57 -24.52 5.85 -35.27
C PRO A 57 -25.61 6.30 -34.30
N GLY A 58 -25.37 6.08 -33.01
CA GLY A 58 -26.15 6.60 -31.90
C GLY A 58 -25.32 7.53 -31.02
N SER A 59 -26.00 8.28 -30.16
CA SER A 59 -25.36 9.12 -29.14
C SER A 59 -26.24 9.21 -27.91
N GLY A 60 -25.64 9.18 -26.73
CA GLY A 60 -26.37 9.28 -25.47
C GLY A 60 -25.52 8.92 -24.26
N LYS A 61 -26.20 8.70 -23.14
CA LYS A 61 -25.54 8.31 -21.90
C LYS A 61 -25.11 6.84 -21.95
N ILE A 62 -23.85 6.58 -21.63
CA ILE A 62 -23.32 5.24 -21.36
C ILE A 62 -22.91 5.10 -19.89
N ILE A 63 -23.01 3.88 -19.38
CA ILE A 63 -22.62 3.52 -18.02
C ILE A 63 -21.68 2.32 -18.09
N THR A 64 -20.45 2.50 -17.62
CA THR A 64 -19.49 1.42 -17.38
C THR A 64 -19.49 1.08 -15.89
N LYS A 65 -19.80 -0.17 -15.55
CA LYS A 65 -19.66 -0.71 -14.19
C LYS A 65 -18.48 -1.67 -14.15
N ALA A 66 -17.52 -1.41 -13.29
CA ALA A 66 -16.39 -2.29 -13.02
C ALA A 66 -16.49 -2.82 -11.59
N THR A 67 -16.46 -4.14 -11.41
CA THR A 67 -16.45 -4.79 -10.11
C THR A 67 -15.15 -5.55 -9.93
N VAL A 68 -14.56 -5.45 -8.74
CA VAL A 68 -13.23 -5.98 -8.38
C VAL A 68 -13.37 -6.75 -7.08
N VAL A 69 -13.09 -8.05 -7.10
CA VAL A 69 -13.23 -8.97 -5.97
C VAL A 69 -11.97 -9.80 -5.75
N ALA A 70 -11.58 -10.00 -4.49
CA ALA A 70 -10.49 -10.91 -4.12
C ALA A 70 -10.94 -12.38 -4.16
N ASN A 71 -10.36 -13.17 -5.07
CA ASN A 71 -10.59 -14.60 -5.14
C ASN A 71 -9.74 -15.33 -4.08
N LYS A 72 -10.36 -15.69 -2.96
CA LYS A 72 -9.66 -16.32 -1.81
C LYS A 72 -9.11 -17.72 -2.11
N GLU A 73 -9.73 -18.47 -3.01
CA GLU A 73 -9.27 -19.82 -3.37
C GLU A 73 -8.06 -19.73 -4.30
N MET A 74 -8.20 -18.99 -5.40
CA MET A 74 -7.12 -18.79 -6.37
C MET A 74 -5.94 -18.02 -5.76
N THR A 75 -6.18 -17.13 -4.78
CA THR A 75 -5.12 -16.51 -3.97
C THR A 75 -4.27 -17.55 -3.23
N LYS A 76 -4.88 -18.57 -2.60
CA LYS A 76 -4.13 -19.64 -1.92
C LYS A 76 -3.30 -20.44 -2.91
N LYS A 77 -3.86 -20.75 -4.08
CA LYS A 77 -3.18 -21.46 -5.17
C LYS A 77 -1.98 -20.67 -5.69
N ALA A 78 -2.21 -19.42 -6.15
CA ALA A 78 -1.18 -18.56 -6.71
C ALA A 78 -0.05 -18.29 -5.72
N SER A 79 -0.35 -17.96 -4.45
CA SER A 79 0.69 -17.73 -3.44
C SER A 79 1.53 -18.97 -3.14
N LYS A 80 0.95 -20.18 -3.22
CA LYS A 80 1.68 -21.44 -3.09
C LYS A 80 2.56 -21.74 -4.31
N GLU A 81 2.04 -21.55 -5.53
CA GLU A 81 2.75 -21.80 -6.78
C GLU A 81 3.90 -20.81 -7.01
N LEU A 82 3.72 -19.55 -6.61
CA LEU A 82 4.70 -18.47 -6.81
C LEU A 82 5.65 -18.25 -5.62
N GLY A 83 5.38 -18.88 -4.47
CA GLY A 83 6.20 -18.76 -3.25
C GLY A 83 6.26 -17.35 -2.65
N ARG A 84 5.24 -16.50 -2.89
CA ARG A 84 5.22 -15.08 -2.49
C ARG A 84 3.80 -14.62 -2.14
N ASP A 85 3.70 -13.51 -1.42
CA ASP A 85 2.41 -12.98 -0.94
C ASP A 85 1.65 -12.19 -2.02
N VAL A 86 0.87 -12.91 -2.83
CA VAL A 86 -0.03 -12.32 -3.84
C VAL A 86 -1.48 -12.37 -3.40
N ILE A 87 -2.30 -11.64 -4.13
CA ILE A 87 -3.77 -11.75 -4.14
C ILE A 87 -4.23 -11.93 -5.58
N VAL A 88 -5.14 -12.88 -5.81
CA VAL A 88 -5.81 -13.03 -7.10
C VAL A 88 -7.07 -12.17 -7.09
N ILE A 89 -7.20 -11.36 -8.12
CA ILE A 89 -8.31 -10.46 -8.36
C ILE A 89 -9.14 -11.04 -9.50
N ASP A 90 -10.43 -11.21 -9.24
CA ASP A 90 -11.44 -11.38 -10.27
C ASP A 90 -12.06 -10.00 -10.53
N GLN A 91 -12.07 -9.58 -11.78
CA GLN A 91 -12.61 -8.29 -12.21
C GLN A 91 -13.52 -8.50 -13.42
N TRP A 92 -14.70 -7.88 -13.37
CA TRP A 92 -15.63 -7.86 -14.49
C TRP A 92 -16.10 -6.44 -14.76
N GLN A 93 -16.16 -6.09 -16.03
CA GLN A 93 -16.56 -4.77 -16.51
C GLN A 93 -17.62 -4.92 -17.58
N THR A 94 -18.68 -4.13 -17.48
CA THR A 94 -19.71 -4.02 -18.53
C THR A 94 -19.94 -2.56 -18.85
N THR A 95 -19.94 -2.21 -20.13
CA THR A 95 -20.33 -0.89 -20.64
C THR A 95 -21.60 -1.06 -21.46
N ASP A 96 -22.60 -0.23 -21.18
CA ASP A 96 -23.88 -0.27 -21.88
C ASP A 96 -24.48 1.12 -22.00
N ASN A 97 -25.38 1.32 -22.96
CA ASN A 97 -26.20 2.52 -23.04
C ASN A 97 -27.36 2.46 -22.03
N VAL A 98 -28.14 3.53 -21.94
CA VAL A 98 -29.39 3.53 -21.18
C VAL A 98 -30.57 3.92 -22.04
N ASN A 99 -31.70 3.25 -21.80
CA ASN A 99 -32.98 3.63 -22.37
C ASN A 99 -33.55 4.91 -21.71
N ASP A 100 -34.68 5.41 -22.22
CA ASP A 100 -35.38 6.61 -21.72
C ASP A 100 -35.75 6.56 -20.22
N LYS A 101 -35.72 5.37 -19.59
CA LYS A 101 -35.99 5.15 -18.16
C LYS A 101 -34.71 5.07 -17.33
N GLY A 102 -33.54 5.33 -17.92
CA GLY A 102 -32.23 5.24 -17.27
C GLY A 102 -31.75 3.81 -17.00
N GLN A 103 -32.28 2.81 -17.72
CA GLN A 103 -32.00 1.39 -17.51
C GLN A 103 -31.12 0.82 -18.64
N THR A 104 -30.10 0.07 -18.25
CA THR A 104 -29.25 -0.78 -19.12
C THR A 104 -29.99 -2.07 -19.49
N ALA A 105 -29.74 -2.66 -20.66
CA ALA A 105 -30.43 -3.87 -21.13
C ALA A 105 -29.44 -4.97 -21.54
N PRO A 106 -29.63 -6.24 -21.13
CA PRO A 106 -28.78 -7.33 -21.60
C PRO A 106 -29.13 -7.72 -23.06
N PRO A 107 -28.14 -8.06 -23.90
CA PRO A 107 -26.70 -8.07 -23.63
C PRO A 107 -26.08 -6.65 -23.68
N PRO A 108 -25.06 -6.36 -22.83
CA PRO A 108 -24.39 -5.06 -22.85
C PRO A 108 -23.58 -4.85 -24.12
N MET A 109 -23.43 -3.59 -24.55
CA MET A 109 -22.61 -3.20 -25.71
C MET A 109 -21.15 -3.70 -25.66
N ASP A 110 -20.54 -3.74 -24.48
CA ASP A 110 -19.18 -4.25 -24.26
C ASP A 110 -19.08 -4.91 -22.88
N ALA A 111 -18.33 -6.01 -22.79
CA ALA A 111 -18.11 -6.73 -21.54
C ALA A 111 -16.74 -7.40 -21.54
N SER A 112 -16.03 -7.33 -20.41
CA SER A 112 -14.78 -8.06 -20.20
C SER A 112 -14.72 -8.73 -18.82
N THR A 113 -13.99 -9.84 -18.77
CA THR A 113 -13.77 -10.67 -17.58
C THR A 113 -12.27 -10.92 -17.42
N GLN A 114 -11.78 -10.77 -16.20
CA GLN A 114 -10.36 -10.73 -15.88
C GLN A 114 -10.12 -11.51 -14.59
N GLN A 115 -9.12 -12.40 -14.59
CA GLN A 115 -8.60 -13.04 -13.38
C GLN A 115 -7.09 -12.85 -13.40
N TYR A 116 -6.49 -12.24 -12.38
CA TYR A 116 -5.03 -12.06 -12.36
C TYR A 116 -4.45 -11.95 -10.95
N ALA A 117 -3.21 -12.41 -10.80
CA ALA A 117 -2.44 -12.23 -9.57
C ALA A 117 -1.77 -10.84 -9.52
N VAL A 118 -1.86 -10.17 -8.38
CA VAL A 118 -1.07 -8.96 -8.06
C VAL A 118 -0.31 -9.17 -6.75
N ASP A 119 0.85 -8.52 -6.63
CA ASP A 119 1.59 -8.45 -5.36
C ASP A 119 0.82 -7.62 -4.34
N LYS A 120 0.62 -8.14 -3.12
CA LYS A 120 -0.20 -7.45 -2.11
C LYS A 120 0.38 -6.12 -1.64
N SER A 121 1.69 -5.94 -1.70
CA SER A 121 2.36 -4.74 -1.19
C SER A 121 2.51 -3.67 -2.28
N SER A 122 2.94 -4.06 -3.48
CA SER A 122 3.14 -3.10 -4.58
C SER A 122 1.89 -2.86 -5.42
N GLY A 123 0.91 -3.77 -5.42
CA GLY A 123 -0.24 -3.71 -6.34
C GLY A 123 0.10 -3.99 -7.81
N GLU A 124 1.35 -4.38 -8.09
CA GLU A 124 1.81 -4.71 -9.44
C GLU A 124 1.39 -6.14 -9.83
N ALA A 125 0.96 -6.31 -11.09
CA ALA A 125 0.61 -7.59 -11.66
C ALA A 125 1.80 -8.56 -11.66
N VAL A 126 1.51 -9.82 -11.34
CA VAL A 126 2.50 -10.90 -11.25
C VAL A 126 2.21 -11.91 -12.36
N LYS A 127 3.26 -12.32 -13.07
CA LYS A 127 3.17 -13.38 -14.09
C LYS A 127 2.80 -14.70 -13.41
N TRP A 128 1.63 -15.23 -13.77
CA TRP A 128 1.08 -16.46 -13.21
C TRP A 128 0.24 -17.18 -14.29
N SER A 129 0.28 -18.51 -14.30
CA SER A 129 -0.39 -19.34 -15.30
C SER A 129 -1.92 -19.29 -15.22
N GLY A 130 -2.48 -18.91 -14.06
CA GLY A 130 -3.92 -18.67 -13.89
C GLY A 130 -4.40 -17.29 -14.33
N ASN A 131 -3.52 -16.42 -14.84
CA ASN A 131 -3.93 -15.10 -15.35
C ASN A 131 -4.73 -15.23 -16.65
N MET A 132 -5.93 -14.65 -16.70
CA MET A 132 -6.85 -14.70 -17.84
C MET A 132 -7.46 -13.33 -18.15
N LEU A 133 -7.71 -13.07 -19.43
CA LEU A 133 -8.51 -11.97 -19.98
C LEU A 133 -9.47 -12.59 -20.98
N ASP A 134 -10.77 -12.46 -20.75
CA ASP A 134 -11.84 -13.02 -21.60
C ASP A 134 -11.66 -14.50 -21.94
N GLY A 135 -11.35 -15.28 -20.89
CA GLY A 135 -11.06 -16.72 -20.97
C GLY A 135 -9.70 -17.08 -21.57
N LYS A 136 -8.90 -16.11 -22.04
CA LYS A 136 -7.61 -16.35 -22.70
C LYS A 136 -6.44 -16.13 -21.73
N PRO A 137 -5.48 -17.08 -21.62
CA PRO A 137 -4.26 -16.89 -20.82
C PRO A 137 -3.52 -15.60 -21.20
N THR A 138 -3.25 -14.74 -20.23
CA THR A 138 -2.76 -13.38 -20.49
C THR A 138 -1.68 -12.95 -19.49
N ASN A 139 -0.59 -12.38 -20.01
CA ASN A 139 0.49 -11.84 -19.19
C ASN A 139 0.21 -10.39 -18.80
N TYR A 140 -0.43 -10.19 -17.65
CA TYR A 140 -0.62 -8.86 -17.06
C TYR A 140 0.71 -8.22 -16.66
N GLU A 141 0.81 -6.90 -16.83
CA GLU A 141 2.00 -6.11 -16.51
C GLU A 141 1.62 -4.80 -15.79
N GLY A 142 2.47 -4.35 -14.87
CA GLY A 142 2.31 -3.06 -14.21
C GLY A 142 1.12 -3.00 -13.24
N GLN A 143 0.62 -1.79 -13.02
CA GLN A 143 -0.49 -1.50 -12.13
C GLN A 143 -1.84 -1.80 -12.80
N THR A 144 -2.79 -2.32 -12.04
CA THR A 144 -4.17 -2.61 -12.50
C THR A 144 -5.19 -1.85 -11.63
N ILE A 145 -5.56 -2.40 -10.47
CA ILE A 145 -6.62 -1.87 -9.59
C ILE A 145 -6.17 -0.76 -8.63
N LYS A 146 -4.86 -0.56 -8.49
CA LYS A 146 -4.27 0.48 -7.64
C LYS A 146 -2.82 0.77 -8.07
N PHE A 147 -2.27 1.84 -7.52
CA PHE A 147 -0.84 2.15 -7.47
C PHE A 147 -0.22 1.58 -6.18
N PRO A 148 1.11 1.56 -6.02
CA PRO A 148 1.72 1.12 -4.77
C PRO A 148 1.38 2.05 -3.60
N PHE A 149 1.46 1.54 -2.37
CA PHE A 149 1.47 2.39 -1.18
C PHE A 149 2.68 3.33 -1.23
N GLN A 150 2.53 4.55 -0.70
CA GLN A 150 3.53 5.64 -0.82
C GLN A 150 3.90 5.92 -2.29
N VAL A 151 2.91 6.36 -3.06
CA VAL A 151 3.06 6.67 -4.49
C VAL A 151 4.17 7.70 -4.71
N ASP A 152 5.16 7.33 -5.51
CA ASP A 152 6.27 8.20 -5.90
C ASP A 152 5.91 8.95 -7.19
N LYS A 153 5.60 10.23 -7.05
CA LYS A 153 5.36 11.17 -8.16
C LYS A 153 6.51 11.27 -9.16
N ASN A 154 7.73 10.86 -8.83
CA ASN A 154 8.88 10.88 -9.73
C ASN A 154 8.98 9.60 -10.58
N LYS A 155 8.27 8.53 -10.22
CA LYS A 155 8.28 7.26 -10.94
C LYS A 155 7.29 7.29 -12.11
N THR A 156 7.72 6.81 -13.27
CA THR A 156 6.79 6.44 -14.35
C THR A 156 6.21 5.06 -14.03
N TYR A 157 4.89 4.97 -13.93
CA TYR A 157 4.21 3.70 -13.69
C TYR A 157 3.82 3.05 -15.02
N ARG A 158 3.88 1.73 -15.11
CA ARG A 158 3.22 0.98 -16.17
C ARG A 158 1.79 0.74 -15.69
N TYR A 159 0.76 1.09 -16.46
CA TYR A 159 -0.64 0.84 -16.10
C TYR A 159 -1.30 0.03 -17.22
N TRP A 160 -1.99 -1.04 -16.84
CA TRP A 160 -2.58 -2.03 -17.73
C TRP A 160 -3.77 -1.47 -18.53
N ASP A 161 -3.84 -1.82 -19.81
CA ASP A 161 -5.00 -1.61 -20.65
C ASP A 161 -5.58 -2.94 -21.09
N SER A 162 -6.84 -3.21 -20.71
CA SER A 162 -7.53 -4.46 -21.02
C SER A 162 -7.94 -4.57 -22.49
N THR A 163 -8.29 -3.46 -23.16
CA THR A 163 -8.65 -3.48 -24.58
C THR A 163 -7.46 -3.87 -25.47
N LEU A 164 -6.25 -3.40 -25.13
CA LEU A 164 -5.03 -3.75 -25.86
C LEU A 164 -4.26 -4.95 -25.29
N GLY A 165 -4.67 -5.49 -24.13
CA GLY A 165 -3.96 -6.56 -23.42
C GLY A 165 -2.50 -6.22 -23.11
N LYS A 166 -2.21 -4.94 -22.82
CA LYS A 166 -0.85 -4.39 -22.68
C LYS A 166 -0.83 -3.23 -21.69
N ALA A 167 0.26 -3.09 -20.95
CA ALA A 167 0.48 -1.87 -20.17
C ALA A 167 1.08 -0.74 -21.01
N PHE A 168 0.80 0.51 -20.62
CA PHE A 168 1.35 1.74 -21.19
C PHE A 168 1.93 2.63 -20.08
N PRO A 169 2.92 3.50 -20.36
CA PRO A 169 3.49 4.39 -19.34
C PRO A 169 2.47 5.45 -18.90
N MET A 170 2.42 5.69 -17.60
CA MET A 170 1.61 6.71 -16.95
C MET A 170 2.52 7.60 -16.10
N LYS A 171 2.39 8.92 -16.24
CA LYS A 171 3.29 9.93 -15.66
C LYS A 171 2.53 10.87 -14.73
N TYR A 172 3.20 11.38 -13.70
CA TYR A 172 2.65 12.39 -12.81
C TYR A 172 2.41 13.71 -13.56
N ALA A 173 1.21 14.27 -13.41
CA ALA A 173 0.73 15.46 -14.11
C ALA A 173 0.29 16.59 -13.15
N GLY A 174 0.39 16.39 -11.83
CA GLY A 174 0.04 17.41 -10.83
C GLY A 174 -0.55 16.83 -9.55
N SER A 175 -0.91 17.71 -8.61
CA SER A 175 -1.73 17.36 -7.44
C SER A 175 -3.08 18.08 -7.53
N GLU A 176 -4.15 17.44 -7.08
CA GLU A 176 -5.51 17.99 -7.09
C GLU A 176 -6.24 17.54 -5.82
N ASP A 177 -7.02 18.43 -5.20
CA ASP A 177 -7.80 18.11 -4.00
C ASP A 177 -9.21 17.66 -4.40
N ILE A 178 -9.54 16.41 -4.12
CA ILE A 178 -10.85 15.81 -4.41
C ILE A 178 -11.64 15.70 -3.11
N LYS A 179 -12.71 16.50 -2.97
CA LYS A 179 -13.60 16.53 -1.79
C LYS A 179 -12.82 16.65 -0.45
N GLY A 180 -11.75 17.45 -0.45
CA GLY A 180 -10.88 17.67 0.71
C GLY A 180 -9.93 16.50 1.02
N LEU A 181 -9.56 15.72 0.01
CA LEU A 181 -8.49 14.72 0.04
C LEU A 181 -7.48 15.04 -1.08
N LYS A 182 -6.23 15.31 -0.70
CA LYS A 182 -5.16 15.60 -1.65
C LYS A 182 -4.77 14.34 -2.43
N THR A 183 -4.85 14.42 -3.75
CA THR A 183 -4.50 13.34 -4.69
C THR A 183 -3.35 13.71 -5.60
N TYR A 184 -2.66 12.71 -6.14
CA TYR A 184 -1.72 12.85 -7.25
C TYR A 184 -2.42 12.46 -8.55
N LYS A 185 -2.34 13.36 -9.54
CA LYS A 185 -2.89 13.19 -10.87
C LYS A 185 -1.84 12.53 -11.75
N PHE A 186 -2.23 11.45 -12.43
CA PHE A 186 -1.40 10.68 -13.34
C PHE A 186 -2.09 10.59 -14.70
N THR A 187 -1.34 10.73 -15.79
CA THR A 187 -1.87 10.68 -17.17
C THR A 187 -1.14 9.65 -18.02
N GLN A 188 -1.90 8.98 -18.89
CA GLN A 188 -1.44 7.97 -19.85
C GLN A 188 -2.14 8.26 -21.18
N THR A 189 -1.36 8.33 -22.25
CA THR A 189 -1.86 8.43 -23.63
C THR A 189 -1.54 7.13 -24.34
N ILE A 190 -2.57 6.47 -24.85
CA ILE A 190 -2.46 5.28 -25.70
C ILE A 190 -2.60 5.73 -27.15
N PRO A 191 -1.52 5.63 -27.97
CA PRO A 191 -1.55 6.04 -29.37
C PRO A 191 -2.44 5.11 -30.21
N LYS A 192 -2.85 5.58 -31.40
CA LYS A 192 -3.77 4.84 -32.29
C LYS A 192 -3.20 3.46 -32.60
N THR A 193 -3.83 2.43 -32.02
CA THR A 193 -3.37 1.05 -32.07
C THR A 193 -4.47 0.17 -32.65
N LYS A 194 -4.16 -0.60 -33.70
CA LYS A 194 -5.04 -1.66 -34.20
C LYS A 194 -5.09 -2.77 -33.15
N PHE A 195 -6.29 -3.16 -32.73
CA PHE A 195 -6.46 -4.20 -31.71
C PHE A 195 -7.25 -5.42 -32.20
N THR A 196 -8.12 -5.25 -33.19
CA THR A 196 -8.81 -6.35 -33.86
C THR A 196 -9.16 -6.00 -35.31
N THR A 197 -9.66 -6.97 -36.05
CA THR A 197 -10.25 -6.83 -37.39
C THR A 197 -11.56 -7.60 -37.38
N MET A 198 -12.63 -7.06 -37.97
CA MET A 198 -13.96 -7.67 -37.97
C MET A 198 -14.73 -7.39 -39.27
N ASP A 199 -15.67 -8.27 -39.60
CA ASP A 199 -16.62 -8.06 -40.69
C ASP A 199 -17.67 -7.00 -40.30
N VAL A 200 -17.86 -6.01 -41.17
CA VAL A 200 -18.79 -4.88 -41.00
C VAL A 200 -19.52 -4.63 -42.33
N PRO A 201 -20.83 -4.31 -42.34
CA PRO A 201 -21.53 -3.95 -43.58
C PRO A 201 -20.88 -2.75 -44.27
N GLY A 202 -20.62 -2.86 -45.58
CA GLY A 202 -20.01 -1.79 -46.39
C GLY A 202 -20.82 -0.49 -46.36
N GLU A 203 -22.14 -0.60 -46.17
CA GLU A 203 -23.06 0.52 -46.02
C GLU A 203 -22.64 1.49 -44.89
N VAL A 204 -22.01 1.00 -43.81
CA VAL A 204 -21.50 1.81 -42.69
C VAL A 204 -20.44 2.82 -43.16
N PHE A 205 -19.69 2.48 -44.20
CA PHE A 205 -18.66 3.30 -44.81
C PHE A 205 -19.16 4.09 -46.04
N GLY A 206 -20.45 4.02 -46.35
CA GLY A 206 -21.02 4.54 -47.61
C GLY A 206 -20.61 3.75 -48.85
N LEU A 207 -20.13 2.51 -48.69
CA LEU A 207 -19.76 1.61 -49.79
C LEU A 207 -20.96 0.76 -50.25
N PRO A 208 -20.89 0.12 -51.44
CA PRO A 208 -21.91 -0.83 -51.87
C PRO A 208 -22.12 -1.98 -50.88
N LYS A 209 -23.35 -2.50 -50.84
CA LYS A 209 -23.79 -3.55 -49.91
C LYS A 209 -22.86 -4.77 -49.87
N GLY A 210 -22.74 -5.35 -48.69
CA GLY A 210 -22.01 -6.59 -48.43
C GLY A 210 -20.88 -6.41 -47.41
N SER A 211 -20.36 -7.51 -46.89
CA SER A 211 -19.34 -7.43 -45.83
C SER A 211 -18.04 -6.78 -46.30
N LYS A 212 -17.43 -5.99 -45.41
CA LYS A 212 -16.08 -5.45 -45.53
C LYS A 212 -15.31 -5.83 -44.27
N LEU A 213 -14.13 -6.39 -44.48
CA LEU A 213 -13.19 -6.68 -43.41
C LEU A 213 -12.56 -5.35 -42.94
N ALA A 214 -12.99 -4.87 -41.78
CA ALA A 214 -12.60 -3.58 -41.21
C ALA A 214 -11.62 -3.74 -40.04
N ASP A 215 -10.57 -2.93 -40.05
CA ASP A 215 -9.63 -2.83 -38.94
C ASP A 215 -10.19 -1.92 -37.85
N ARG A 216 -10.19 -2.40 -36.61
CA ARG A 216 -10.65 -1.63 -35.45
C ARG A 216 -9.46 -1.09 -34.68
N TYR A 217 -9.39 0.23 -34.61
CA TYR A 217 -8.35 0.98 -33.89
C TYR A 217 -8.88 1.52 -32.57
N TYR A 218 -7.95 1.74 -31.63
CA TYR A 218 -8.20 2.26 -30.29
C TYR A 218 -7.18 3.35 -29.94
N THR A 219 -7.66 4.43 -29.33
CA THR A 219 -6.90 5.43 -28.58
C THR A 219 -7.55 5.67 -27.23
N ASN A 220 -6.76 6.08 -26.24
CA ASN A 220 -7.28 6.49 -24.94
C ASN A 220 -6.36 7.50 -24.25
N ASP A 221 -6.87 8.66 -23.87
CA ASP A 221 -6.24 9.52 -22.87
C ASP A 221 -6.86 9.24 -21.49
N ARG A 222 -6.15 8.46 -20.68
CA ARG A 222 -6.53 8.06 -19.33
C ARG A 222 -5.92 8.99 -18.30
N THR A 223 -6.74 9.53 -17.41
CA THR A 223 -6.32 10.33 -16.24
C THR A 223 -6.81 9.68 -14.95
N VAL A 224 -5.89 9.45 -14.02
CA VAL A 224 -6.14 8.82 -12.72
C VAL A 224 -5.75 9.78 -11.60
N TRP A 225 -6.59 9.90 -10.58
CA TRP A 225 -6.27 10.64 -9.36
C TRP A 225 -6.12 9.66 -8.21
N VAL A 226 -4.94 9.64 -7.60
CA VAL A 226 -4.50 8.59 -6.68
C VAL A 226 -4.25 9.20 -5.30
N GLU A 227 -4.75 8.57 -4.24
CA GLU A 227 -4.40 8.99 -2.88
C GLU A 227 -2.94 8.55 -2.57
N PRO A 228 -2.02 9.47 -2.19
CA PRO A 228 -0.59 9.17 -2.16
C PRO A 228 -0.11 8.10 -1.18
N GLU A 229 -0.77 7.87 -0.05
CA GLU A 229 -0.31 6.91 0.95
C GLU A 229 -0.81 5.49 0.66
N THR A 230 -2.09 5.37 0.31
CA THR A 230 -2.78 4.10 0.05
C THR A 230 -2.56 3.60 -1.37
N GLY A 231 -2.29 4.48 -2.33
CA GLY A 231 -2.20 4.15 -3.76
C GLY A 231 -3.55 3.89 -4.43
N VAL A 232 -4.68 4.15 -3.76
CA VAL A 232 -6.01 3.86 -4.32
C VAL A 232 -6.47 4.97 -5.26
N MET A 233 -7.08 4.58 -6.38
CA MET A 233 -7.66 5.49 -7.36
C MET A 233 -8.94 6.11 -6.79
N MET A 234 -8.92 7.41 -6.51
CA MET A 234 -10.08 8.17 -6.01
C MET A 234 -11.03 8.58 -7.12
N LYS A 235 -10.48 8.87 -8.31
CA LYS A 235 -11.19 9.25 -9.53
C LYS A 235 -10.43 8.71 -10.75
N LEU A 236 -11.19 8.34 -11.78
CA LEU A 236 -10.73 7.94 -13.11
C LEU A 236 -11.51 8.75 -14.15
N GLN A 237 -10.84 9.15 -15.22
CA GLN A 237 -11.42 9.67 -16.45
C GLN A 237 -10.69 9.05 -17.65
N GLU A 238 -11.44 8.67 -18.67
CA GLU A 238 -10.94 8.05 -19.89
C GLU A 238 -11.55 8.72 -21.10
N LYS A 239 -10.70 9.16 -22.04
CA LYS A 239 -11.12 9.70 -23.33
C LYS A 239 -10.84 8.66 -24.39
N GLN A 240 -11.76 7.70 -24.53
CA GLN A 240 -11.62 6.57 -25.42
C GLN A 240 -12.21 6.92 -26.79
N HIS A 241 -11.44 6.67 -27.85
CA HIS A 241 -11.91 6.77 -29.23
C HIS A 241 -11.54 5.48 -29.98
N GLN A 242 -12.54 4.86 -30.57
CA GLN A 242 -12.43 3.66 -31.39
C GLN A 242 -13.00 3.94 -32.78
N THR A 243 -12.26 3.52 -33.79
CA THR A 243 -12.62 3.69 -35.21
C THR A 243 -12.58 2.35 -35.92
N LEU A 244 -13.46 2.20 -36.91
CA LEU A 244 -13.43 1.15 -37.91
C LEU A 244 -12.90 1.74 -39.21
N GLU A 245 -11.96 1.04 -39.85
CA GLU A 245 -11.28 1.53 -41.06
C GLU A 245 -11.20 0.41 -42.11
N VAL A 246 -11.57 0.73 -43.35
CA VAL A 246 -11.43 -0.15 -44.52
C VAL A 246 -10.62 0.57 -45.61
N PRO A 247 -9.88 -0.16 -46.47
CA PRO A 247 -9.14 0.47 -47.56
C PRO A 247 -10.03 1.33 -48.45
N ASN A 248 -9.54 2.52 -48.80
CA ASN A 248 -10.20 3.47 -49.71
C ASN A 248 -11.56 4.05 -49.24
N ALA A 249 -11.89 3.96 -47.95
CA ALA A 249 -13.02 4.69 -47.36
C ALA A 249 -12.56 5.62 -46.22
N LYS A 250 -13.46 6.51 -45.77
CA LYS A 250 -13.23 7.29 -44.56
C LYS A 250 -13.39 6.40 -43.32
N PRO A 251 -12.57 6.59 -42.27
CA PRO A 251 -12.81 5.99 -40.96
C PRO A 251 -14.21 6.32 -40.43
N VAL A 252 -14.80 5.37 -39.71
CA VAL A 252 -16.10 5.52 -39.03
C VAL A 252 -15.90 5.35 -37.53
N ASP A 253 -16.50 6.23 -36.73
CA ASP A 253 -16.44 6.14 -35.28
C ASP A 253 -17.30 4.97 -34.77
N ALA A 254 -16.68 4.04 -34.06
CA ALA A 254 -17.34 2.93 -33.39
C ALA A 254 -17.70 3.27 -31.94
N MET A 255 -16.87 4.08 -31.29
CA MET A 255 -17.08 4.59 -29.93
C MET A 255 -16.25 5.87 -29.75
N LEU A 256 -16.84 6.94 -29.23
CA LEU A 256 -16.17 8.15 -28.79
C LEU A 256 -16.79 8.58 -27.46
N THR A 257 -16.00 8.57 -26.38
CA THR A 257 -16.47 8.84 -25.03
C THR A 257 -15.43 9.57 -24.18
N THR A 258 -15.89 10.44 -23.27
CA THR A 258 -15.15 11.01 -22.15
C THR A 258 -15.72 10.52 -20.81
N SER A 259 -15.74 9.20 -20.63
CA SER A 259 -16.20 8.51 -19.42
C SER A 259 -15.45 8.97 -18.16
N THR A 260 -16.18 9.38 -17.12
CA THR A 260 -15.63 9.81 -15.82
C THR A 260 -16.35 9.11 -14.66
N MET A 261 -15.62 8.76 -13.58
CA MET A 261 -16.22 8.19 -12.36
C MET A 261 -17.35 9.08 -11.81
N THR A 262 -18.46 8.47 -11.41
CA THR A 262 -19.61 9.21 -10.87
C THR A 262 -19.27 9.90 -9.55
N ASP A 263 -19.93 11.02 -9.26
CA ASP A 263 -19.73 11.77 -8.02
C ASP A 263 -20.02 10.94 -6.76
N GLU A 264 -20.96 10.00 -6.85
CA GLU A 264 -21.25 8.99 -5.83
C GLU A 264 -20.06 8.04 -5.60
N THR A 265 -19.49 7.48 -6.68
CA THR A 265 -18.31 6.61 -6.62
C THR A 265 -17.13 7.36 -5.99
N ILE A 266 -16.89 8.61 -6.41
CA ILE A 266 -15.83 9.47 -5.87
C ILE A 266 -16.08 9.77 -4.38
N LYS A 267 -17.32 10.11 -3.99
CA LYS A 267 -17.66 10.37 -2.58
C LYS A 267 -17.38 9.13 -1.73
N LYS A 268 -17.87 7.96 -2.15
CA LYS A 268 -17.66 6.68 -1.45
C LYS A 268 -16.16 6.37 -1.29
N ASN A 269 -15.38 6.51 -2.36
CA ASN A 269 -13.92 6.32 -2.31
C ASN A 269 -13.26 7.26 -1.29
N VAL A 270 -13.64 8.54 -1.26
CA VAL A 270 -13.07 9.51 -0.30
C VAL A 270 -13.46 9.16 1.14
N ASP A 271 -14.73 8.83 1.39
CA ASP A 271 -15.21 8.45 2.73
C ASP A 271 -14.50 7.18 3.24
N ASP A 272 -14.36 6.16 2.38
CA ASP A 272 -13.71 4.88 2.72
C ASP A 272 -12.20 5.01 2.99
N TYR A 273 -11.49 5.90 2.26
CA TYR A 273 -10.02 5.95 2.27
C TYR A 273 -9.40 7.14 3.00
N LYS A 274 -10.11 8.25 3.22
CA LYS A 274 -9.57 9.44 3.92
C LYS A 274 -9.04 9.10 5.32
N THR A 275 -9.82 8.35 6.10
CA THR A 275 -9.42 7.86 7.43
C THR A 275 -8.29 6.84 7.36
N LYS A 276 -8.36 5.85 6.45
CA LYS A 276 -7.34 4.80 6.28
C LYS A 276 -5.98 5.40 5.89
N SER A 277 -5.94 6.34 4.96
CA SER A 277 -4.75 7.12 4.59
C SER A 277 -4.15 7.84 5.80
N SER A 278 -5.00 8.45 6.63
CA SER A 278 -4.56 9.21 7.81
C SER A 278 -3.97 8.29 8.88
N GLN A 279 -4.60 7.14 9.13
CA GLN A 279 -4.08 6.11 10.04
C GLN A 279 -2.75 5.51 9.54
N LEU A 280 -2.62 5.23 8.24
CA LEU A 280 -1.37 4.76 7.64
C LEU A 280 -0.25 5.81 7.73
N LYS A 281 -0.54 7.09 7.46
CA LYS A 281 0.42 8.21 7.68
C LYS A 281 0.87 8.31 9.13
N ILE A 282 -0.05 8.12 10.09
CA ILE A 282 0.27 8.12 11.51
C ILE A 282 1.20 6.95 11.84
N LEU A 283 0.82 5.72 11.49
CA LEU A 283 1.61 4.51 11.77
C LEU A 283 3.00 4.55 11.12
N ARG A 284 3.10 5.09 9.89
CA ARG A 284 4.34 5.14 9.12
C ARG A 284 5.32 6.21 9.60
N LEU A 285 4.82 7.37 9.99
CA LEU A 285 5.60 8.58 10.13
C LEU A 285 5.40 9.22 11.51
N TRP A 286 4.18 9.64 11.84
CA TRP A 286 3.96 10.45 13.05
C TRP A 286 4.18 9.67 14.35
N ALA A 287 3.64 8.46 14.47
CA ALA A 287 3.81 7.65 15.68
C ALA A 287 5.27 7.21 15.88
N PRO A 288 6.01 6.69 14.87
CA PRO A 288 7.44 6.45 14.97
C PRO A 288 8.26 7.69 15.31
N LEU A 289 7.95 8.87 14.75
CA LEU A 289 8.66 10.11 15.06
C LEU A 289 8.41 10.57 16.50
N LEU A 290 7.15 10.60 16.96
CA LEU A 290 6.80 11.01 18.31
C LEU A 290 7.39 10.05 19.36
N LEU A 291 7.25 8.75 19.16
CA LEU A 291 7.85 7.73 20.02
C LEU A 291 9.39 7.78 19.98
N GLY A 292 9.97 8.04 18.81
CA GLY A 292 11.42 8.23 18.64
C GLY A 292 11.95 9.41 19.46
N LEU A 293 11.30 10.56 19.37
CA LEU A 293 11.66 11.77 20.11
C LEU A 293 11.46 11.61 21.62
N LEU A 294 10.32 11.07 22.06
CA LEU A 294 10.05 10.78 23.47
C LEU A 294 11.04 9.75 24.04
N GLY A 295 11.36 8.71 23.27
CA GLY A 295 12.32 7.67 23.64
C GLY A 295 13.73 8.23 23.82
N LEU A 296 14.21 9.00 22.84
CA LEU A 296 15.52 9.65 22.90
C LEU A 296 15.62 10.64 24.06
N PHE A 297 14.59 11.46 24.27
CA PHE A 297 14.53 12.42 25.38
C PHE A 297 14.58 11.72 26.75
N ALA A 298 13.81 10.66 26.94
CA ALA A 298 13.80 9.87 28.17
C ALA A 298 15.14 9.15 28.43
N LEU A 299 15.80 8.62 27.38
CA LEU A 299 17.16 8.06 27.48
C LEU A 299 18.17 9.11 27.92
N LEU A 300 18.18 10.29 27.28
CA LEU A 300 19.14 11.37 27.57
C LEU A 300 18.96 11.91 29.00
N LEU A 301 17.72 12.14 29.44
CA LEU A 301 17.43 12.52 30.83
C LEU A 301 17.84 11.43 31.83
N GLY A 302 17.50 10.17 31.55
CA GLY A 302 17.86 9.03 32.41
C GLY A 302 19.38 8.88 32.57
N LEU A 303 20.13 9.05 31.48
CA LEU A 303 21.58 9.06 31.47
C LEU A 303 22.15 10.25 32.25
N LEU A 304 21.65 11.47 32.03
CA LEU A 304 22.07 12.68 32.75
C LEU A 304 21.88 12.54 34.27
N VAL A 305 20.71 12.05 34.70
CA VAL A 305 20.39 11.82 36.12
C VAL A 305 21.28 10.72 36.71
N SER A 306 21.58 9.66 35.95
CA SER A 306 22.51 8.61 36.36
C SER A 306 23.93 9.16 36.58
N LEU A 307 24.44 9.97 35.64
CA LEU A 307 25.78 10.57 35.71
C LEU A 307 25.92 11.56 36.87
N ARG A 308 24.89 12.39 37.15
CA ARG A 308 24.89 13.30 38.31
C ARG A 308 24.88 12.53 39.64
N ALA A 309 24.00 11.56 39.80
CA ALA A 309 23.95 10.71 40.99
C ALA A 309 25.23 9.86 41.21
N GLY A 310 25.96 9.56 40.13
CA GLY A 310 27.28 8.91 40.19
C GLY A 310 28.39 9.81 40.72
N ARG A 311 28.34 11.13 40.45
CA ARG A 311 29.31 12.12 40.96
C ARG A 311 29.12 12.37 42.46
N GLU A 312 27.89 12.61 42.91
CA GLU A 312 27.55 12.83 44.33
C GLU A 312 28.03 11.65 45.21
N ARG A 313 27.86 10.41 44.73
CA ARG A 313 28.29 9.20 45.43
C ARG A 313 29.80 8.97 45.45
N ARG A 314 30.55 9.57 44.52
CA ARG A 314 32.02 9.55 44.54
C ARG A 314 32.56 10.59 45.52
N ALA A 315 31.98 11.79 45.56
CA ALA A 315 32.29 12.80 46.57
C ALA A 315 32.04 12.26 48.00
N ALA A 316 30.81 11.80 48.29
CA ALA A 316 30.42 11.25 49.60
C ALA A 316 31.01 9.85 49.93
N ARG A 317 31.96 9.36 49.10
CA ARG A 317 32.82 8.19 49.36
C ARG A 317 34.29 8.60 49.57
N HIS A 318 34.73 9.75 49.04
CA HIS A 318 36.01 10.35 49.40
C HIS A 318 35.96 10.90 50.82
N GLU A 319 34.99 11.76 51.17
CA GLU A 319 34.84 12.28 52.55
C GLU A 319 34.84 11.15 53.60
N ARG A 320 34.08 10.07 53.34
CA ARG A 320 33.99 8.89 54.22
C ARG A 320 35.19 7.93 54.19
N ARG A 321 36.17 8.20 53.34
CA ARG A 321 37.47 7.52 53.34
C ARG A 321 38.46 8.35 54.15
N ASP A 322 38.47 9.65 53.91
CA ASP A 322 39.28 10.63 54.63
C ASP A 322 38.92 10.62 56.14
N GLU A 323 37.63 10.50 56.50
CA GLU A 323 37.18 10.32 57.90
C GLU A 323 37.75 9.06 58.57
N ARG A 324 37.89 7.93 57.85
CA ARG A 324 38.44 6.69 58.43
C ARG A 324 39.95 6.75 58.58
N GLU A 325 40.62 7.38 57.62
CA GLU A 325 42.06 7.58 57.64
C GLU A 325 42.49 8.48 58.82
N VAL A 326 41.60 9.38 59.28
CA VAL A 326 41.79 10.19 60.50
C VAL A 326 41.54 9.41 61.79
N ASP A 327 40.63 8.44 61.82
CA ASP A 327 40.38 7.62 63.01
C ASP A 327 41.41 6.48 63.19
N ASP A 328 41.93 5.86 62.12
CA ASP A 328 43.03 4.90 62.22
C ASP A 328 44.30 5.57 62.79
N VAL A 329 44.63 6.80 62.34
CA VAL A 329 45.76 7.59 62.86
C VAL A 329 45.62 7.96 64.35
N ARG A 330 44.40 7.93 64.91
CA ARG A 330 44.18 8.11 66.37
C ARG A 330 44.32 6.82 67.19
N HIS A 331 44.38 5.65 66.55
CA HIS A 331 44.46 4.38 67.26
C HIS A 331 45.89 3.84 67.42
N ASP A 332 46.81 4.26 66.55
CA ASP A 332 48.23 3.84 66.60
C ASP A 332 49.07 4.55 67.70
N ASP A 333 48.55 5.59 68.36
CA ASP A 333 49.29 6.40 69.36
C ASP A 333 49.24 5.84 70.80
N ASP A 334 48.53 4.71 71.04
CA ASP A 334 48.32 4.13 72.39
C ASP A 334 48.67 2.61 72.48
N SER A 335 49.68 2.15 71.73
CA SER A 335 50.17 0.76 71.89
C SER A 335 51.70 0.61 71.80
N THR A 336 52.39 0.96 72.88
CA THR A 336 53.80 0.56 73.09
C THR A 336 53.98 -0.27 74.36
N LEU A 337 54.80 -1.34 74.24
CA LEU A 337 55.37 -2.21 75.30
C LEU A 337 54.44 -3.32 75.87
N VAL A 338 54.86 -4.57 76.13
CA VAL A 338 56.07 -5.35 75.76
C VAL A 338 55.80 -6.87 75.91
N PHE A 339 56.60 -7.70 75.22
CA PHE A 339 56.71 -9.18 75.23
C PHE A 339 56.49 -9.88 76.61
N GLY A 340 55.68 -10.96 76.69
CA GLY A 340 56.06 -12.39 76.53
C GLY A 340 55.14 -13.31 77.38
N ASP A 341 55.15 -14.65 77.37
CA ASP A 341 55.89 -15.68 76.60
C ASP A 341 55.14 -17.06 76.64
N HIS A 342 55.74 -18.16 76.17
CA HIS A 342 55.23 -19.55 76.01
C HIS A 342 55.50 -20.50 77.22
N PRO A 343 55.12 -21.81 77.26
CA PRO A 343 54.24 -22.67 76.41
C PRO A 343 53.30 -23.71 77.15
N GLN A 344 52.47 -24.48 76.38
CA GLN A 344 51.91 -25.86 76.63
C GLN A 344 51.11 -26.18 77.94
N SER A 345 49.99 -26.94 78.00
CA SER A 345 49.64 -28.23 77.34
C SER A 345 48.18 -28.72 77.63
N ARG A 346 47.68 -29.67 76.81
CA ARG A 346 46.72 -30.80 77.08
C ARG A 346 45.28 -30.62 77.62
N GLY A 347 44.35 -31.41 77.03
CA GLY A 347 43.11 -31.95 77.63
C GLY A 347 41.81 -31.35 77.06
N ALA A 348 41.17 -31.85 75.99
CA ALA A 348 40.44 -33.13 75.82
C ALA A 348 39.04 -33.19 76.51
N HIS A 349 37.93 -33.06 75.75
CA HIS A 349 36.86 -34.08 75.59
C HIS A 349 35.62 -33.60 74.80
N SER A 350 35.06 -34.50 73.96
CA SER A 350 33.64 -34.68 73.53
C SER A 350 32.76 -33.49 73.09
N ALA A 351 31.76 -33.64 72.21
CA ALA A 351 31.34 -34.69 71.26
C ALA A 351 30.21 -34.11 70.37
N ASP A 352 29.67 -34.94 69.47
CA ASP A 352 28.37 -34.79 68.79
C ASP A 352 28.19 -33.66 67.74
N GLU A 353 27.46 -33.87 66.65
CA GLU A 353 27.15 -35.11 65.89
C GLU A 353 26.52 -34.70 64.53
N ARG A 354 26.53 -35.63 63.54
CA ARG A 354 25.60 -35.80 62.40
C ARG A 354 25.08 -34.55 61.63
N GLY A 355 25.03 -34.54 60.29
CA GLY A 355 25.33 -35.58 59.30
C GLY A 355 24.80 -35.16 57.93
N GLN A 356 25.41 -35.65 56.85
CA GLN A 356 24.89 -35.52 55.49
C GLN A 356 23.73 -36.49 55.26
N TYR A 357 22.78 -36.15 54.39
CA TYR A 357 22.67 -36.71 53.02
C TYR A 357 21.70 -35.89 52.16
#